data_AF-A0A316FZW0-F1
#
_entry.id   AF-A0A316FZW0-F1
#
_cell.length_a   1.000
_cell.length_b   1.000
_cell.length_c   1.000
_cell.angle_alpha   90.00
_cell.angle_beta   90.00
_cell.angle_gamma   90.00
#
_symmetry.space_group_name_H-M   'P 1'
#
loop_
_entity.id
_entity.type
_entity.pdbx_description
1 polymer ?
#
loop_
_entity_poly.entity_id
_entity_poly.type
_entity_poly.pdbx_seq_one_letter_code
_entity_poly.pdbx_strand_id
1 'polypeptide(L)'
;MPAHIVKVVPARLDKDCMEVTLRLLPGKIGQWIGRKEKTITYKGQGNDWYRYPCYTPASGKMAKFLKSIYRGWEYRHIQYRFKQSVRKAG
;
A
#
# COMPACT_ATOMS: atom_id res chain seq x y z
N MET A 1 10.54 -8.26 -4.72
CA MET A 1 10.02 -7.35 -5.75
C MET A 1 10.27 -5.95 -5.26
N PRO A 2 11.04 -5.14 -5.99
CA PRO A 2 11.16 -3.73 -5.67
C PRO A 2 9.78 -3.07 -5.81
N ALA A 3 9.38 -2.30 -4.82
CA ALA A 3 8.09 -1.62 -4.78
C ALA A 3 8.29 -0.19 -4.28
N HIS A 4 7.73 0.79 -4.99
CA HIS A 4 7.76 2.19 -4.60
C HIS A 4 6.37 2.62 -4.15
N ILE A 5 6.31 3.33 -3.01
CA ILE A 5 5.07 3.93 -2.53
C ILE A 5 4.79 5.16 -3.39
N VAL A 6 3.70 5.13 -4.14
CA VAL A 6 3.29 6.25 -5.00
C VAL A 6 2.36 7.19 -4.24
N LYS A 7 1.43 6.62 -3.46
CA LYS A 7 0.40 7.38 -2.77
C LYS A 7 -0.11 6.61 -1.56
N VAL A 8 -0.41 7.34 -0.48
CA VAL A 8 -1.11 6.82 0.70
C VAL A 8 -2.22 7.79 1.07
N VAL A 9 -3.45 7.31 1.17
CA VAL A 9 -4.64 8.12 1.52
C VAL A 9 -5.57 7.35 2.46
N PRO A 10 -6.45 8.05 3.20
CA PRO A 10 -7.62 7.46 3.85
C PRO A 10 -8.48 6.69 2.86
N ALA A 11 -8.95 5.51 3.23
CA ALA A 11 -9.91 4.82 2.40
C ALA A 11 -11.24 5.56 2.39
N ARG A 12 -11.87 5.68 1.23
CA ARG A 12 -13.06 6.54 1.07
C ARG A 12 -14.24 6.12 1.95
N LEU A 13 -14.42 4.81 2.11
CA LEU A 13 -15.58 4.22 2.80
C LEU A 13 -15.29 3.82 4.25
N ASP A 14 -14.00 3.76 4.62
CA ASP A 14 -13.58 3.25 5.92
C ASP A 14 -12.46 4.14 6.46
N LYS A 15 -12.78 4.91 7.49
CA LYS A 15 -11.93 5.96 8.02
C LYS A 15 -10.67 5.42 8.70
N ASP A 16 -10.68 4.15 9.12
CA ASP A 16 -9.55 3.52 9.81
C ASP A 16 -8.62 2.76 8.86
N CYS A 17 -9.10 2.48 7.64
CA CYS A 17 -8.32 1.85 6.57
C CYS A 17 -7.41 2.83 5.81
N MET A 18 -6.23 2.35 5.45
CA MET A 18 -5.33 3.02 4.50
C MET A 18 -5.53 2.46 3.09
N GLU A 19 -5.52 3.34 2.09
CA GLU A 19 -5.29 3.00 0.70
C GLU A 19 -3.86 3.34 0.31
N VAL A 20 -3.09 2.31 -0.05
CA VAL A 20 -1.67 2.40 -0.42
C VAL A 20 -1.52 2.00 -1.88
N THR A 21 -1.14 2.95 -2.73
CA THR A 21 -0.81 2.69 -4.13
C THR A 21 0.69 2.45 -4.26
N LEU A 22 1.04 1.27 -4.76
CA LEU A 22 2.41 0.85 -5.01
C LEU A 22 2.68 0.74 -6.50
N ARG A 23 3.85 1.21 -6.94
CA ARG A 23 4.43 0.87 -8.24
C ARG A 23 5.36 -0.32 -8.05
N LEU A 24 4.99 -1.46 -8.60
CA LEU A 24 5.77 -2.68 -8.59
C LEU A 24 6.70 -2.68 -9.79
N LEU A 25 8.00 -2.70 -9.51
CA LEU A 25 9.02 -2.78 -10.53
C LEU A 25 9.26 -4.25 -10.90
N PRO A 26 9.43 -4.57 -12.20
CA PRO A 26 9.85 -5.90 -12.60
C PRO A 26 11.21 -6.22 -11.97
N GLY A 27 11.37 -7.45 -11.45
CA GLY A 27 12.69 -7.94 -11.06
C GLY A 27 13.59 -8.13 -12.29
N LYS A 28 14.89 -8.39 -12.08
CA LYS A 28 15.87 -8.58 -13.17
C LYS A 28 15.39 -9.54 -14.27
N ILE A 29 14.88 -10.71 -13.85
CA ILE A 29 14.30 -11.71 -14.78
C ILE A 29 13.07 -11.14 -15.50
N GLY A 30 12.21 -10.42 -14.77
CA GLY A 30 11.02 -9.80 -15.31
C GLY A 30 11.33 -8.76 -16.39
N GLN A 31 12.36 -7.93 -16.19
CA GLN A 31 12.82 -6.97 -17.19
C GLN A 31 13.33 -7.69 -18.45
N TRP A 32 14.07 -8.78 -18.28
CA TRP A 32 14.62 -9.56 -19.38
C TRP A 32 13.54 -10.17 -20.28
N ILE A 33 12.43 -10.62 -19.69
CA ILE A 33 11.26 -11.13 -20.44
C ILE A 33 10.22 -10.04 -20.78
N GLY A 34 10.58 -8.76 -20.67
CA GLY A 34 9.73 -7.64 -21.07
C GLY A 34 8.51 -7.39 -20.18
N ARG A 35 8.49 -7.87 -18.92
CA ARG A 35 7.43 -7.53 -17.97
C ARG A 35 7.48 -6.04 -17.64
N LYS A 36 6.33 -5.39 -17.78
CA LYS A 36 6.17 -3.96 -17.49
C LYS A 36 5.95 -3.71 -16.00
N GLU A 37 6.24 -2.48 -15.59
CA GLU A 37 5.87 -1.96 -14.28
C GLU A 37 4.35 -2.04 -14.08
N LYS A 38 3.93 -2.30 -12.84
CA LYS A 38 2.51 -2.40 -12.51
C LYS A 38 2.18 -1.54 -11.30
N THR A 39 1.16 -0.70 -11.44
CA THR A 39 0.59 0.03 -10.31
C THR A 39 -0.53 -0.79 -9.68
N ILE A 40 -0.48 -0.98 -8.36
CA ILE A 40 -1.49 -1.72 -7.60
C ILE A 40 -1.84 -0.92 -6.36
N THR A 41 -3.14 -0.74 -6.11
CA THR A 41 -3.64 -0.17 -4.87
C THR A 41 -4.06 -1.29 -3.92
N TYR A 42 -3.62 -1.17 -2.67
CA TYR A 42 -4.05 -2.02 -1.57
C TYR A 42 -4.88 -1.20 -0.59
N LYS A 43 -5.93 -1.79 -0.05
CA LYS A 43 -6.75 -1.22 1.02
C LYS A 43 -6.66 -2.14 2.24
N GLY A 44 -6.48 -1.57 3.42
CA GLY A 44 -6.46 -2.37 4.63
C GLY A 44 -5.96 -1.64 5.87
N GLN A 45 -5.89 -2.41 6.94
CA GLN A 45 -5.43 -1.97 8.25
C GLN A 45 -4.76 -3.14 8.98
N GLY A 46 -3.66 -2.88 9.69
CA GLY A 46 -3.04 -3.91 10.53
C GLY A 46 -2.57 -5.14 9.73
N ASN A 47 -3.23 -6.29 9.93
CA ASN A 47 -2.92 -7.54 9.23
C ASN A 47 -3.79 -7.77 7.99
N ASP A 48 -4.91 -7.05 7.87
CA ASP A 48 -5.94 -7.33 6.87
C ASP A 48 -5.78 -6.39 5.68
N TRP A 49 -5.18 -6.90 4.62
CA TRP A 49 -4.86 -6.14 3.42
C TRP A 49 -5.37 -6.83 2.17
N TYR A 50 -6.00 -6.05 1.30
CA TYR A 50 -6.62 -6.54 0.08
C TYR A 50 -6.24 -5.67 -1.10
N ARG A 51 -6.14 -6.26 -2.28
CA ARG A 51 -5.97 -5.53 -3.54
C ARG A 51 -7.30 -4.88 -3.92
N TYR A 52 -7.29 -3.56 -4.13
CA TYR A 52 -8.45 -2.82 -4.63
C TYR A 52 -8.44 -2.78 -6.17
N PRO A 53 -9.59 -2.90 -6.87
CA PRO A 53 -10.96 -3.05 -6.35
C PRO A 53 -11.45 -4.50 -6.22
N CYS A 54 -10.64 -5.51 -6.57
CA CYS A 54 -11.06 -6.91 -6.60
C CYS A 54 -11.14 -7.60 -5.23
N TYR A 55 -10.75 -6.90 -4.16
CA TYR A 55 -10.70 -7.36 -2.76
C TYR A 55 -9.98 -8.69 -2.53
N THR A 56 -9.06 -9.07 -3.43
CA THR A 56 -8.24 -10.28 -3.26
C THR A 56 -7.22 -10.05 -2.14
N PRO A 57 -7.05 -10.98 -1.18
CA PRO A 57 -6.06 -10.84 -0.13
C PRO A 57 -4.65 -10.57 -0.67
N ALA A 58 -3.93 -9.65 -0.02
CA ALA A 58 -2.53 -9.43 -0.32
C ALA A 58 -1.71 -10.67 0.07
N SER A 59 -0.73 -11.05 -0.75
CA SER A 59 0.20 -12.12 -0.39
C SER A 59 0.88 -11.81 0.95
N GLY A 60 1.21 -12.82 1.77
CA GLY A 60 1.77 -12.61 3.12
C GLY A 60 2.98 -11.67 3.18
N LYS A 61 3.90 -11.74 2.20
CA LYS A 61 5.04 -10.81 2.10
C LYS A 61 4.60 -9.35 1.87
N MET A 62 3.59 -9.15 1.03
CA MET A 62 3.03 -7.83 0.75
C MET A 62 2.23 -7.31 1.95
N ALA A 63 1.41 -8.15 2.58
CA ALA A 63 0.68 -7.79 3.79
C ALA A 63 1.64 -7.35 4.92
N LYS A 64 2.77 -8.05 5.10
CA LYS A 64 3.82 -7.66 6.06
C LYS A 64 4.42 -6.28 5.73
N PHE A 65 4.70 -6.02 4.45
CA PHE A 65 5.20 -4.71 4.02
C PHE A 65 4.18 -3.59 4.22
N LEU A 66 2.92 -3.81 3.86
CA LEU A 66 1.83 -2.84 4.06
C LEU A 66 1.58 -2.58 5.55
N LYS A 67 1.67 -3.62 6.39
CA LYS A 67 1.65 -3.49 7.85
C LYS A 67 2.78 -2.60 8.36
N SER A 68 4.00 -2.73 7.82
CA SER A 68 5.10 -1.82 8.14
C SER A 68 4.77 -0.38 7.74
N ILE A 69 4.15 -0.12 6.59
CA ILE A 69 3.71 1.24 6.24
C ILE A 69 2.72 1.78 7.29
N TYR A 70 1.79 0.93 7.74
CA TYR A 70 0.74 1.30 8.69
C TYR A 70 1.22 1.51 10.14
N ARG A 71 2.20 0.72 10.62
CA ARG A 71 2.66 0.71 12.04
C ARG A 71 4.17 0.79 12.26
N GLY A 72 4.98 0.58 11.24
CA GLY A 72 6.44 0.58 11.31
C GLY A 72 7.00 1.98 11.58
N TRP A 73 8.02 2.05 12.42
CA TRP A 73 8.68 3.30 12.81
C TRP A 73 9.29 4.03 11.60
N GLU A 74 9.85 3.28 10.65
CA GLU A 74 10.49 3.80 9.45
C GLU A 74 9.53 4.58 8.53
N TYR A 75 8.22 4.34 8.67
CA TYR A 75 7.16 5.01 7.91
C TYR A 75 6.38 6.05 8.73
N ARG A 76 6.89 6.47 9.89
CA ARG A 76 6.19 7.42 10.80
C ARG A 76 5.80 8.73 10.11
N HIS A 77 6.61 9.21 9.17
CA HIS A 77 6.31 10.41 8.38
C HIS A 77 5.09 10.23 7.45
N ILE A 78 4.93 9.04 6.86
CA ILE A 78 3.74 8.68 6.05
C ILE A 78 2.51 8.59 6.96
N GLN A 79 2.64 7.88 8.08
CA GLN A 79 1.55 7.72 9.05
C GLN A 79 1.08 9.06 9.63
N TYR A 80 2.01 9.98 9.90
CA TYR A 80 1.67 11.33 10.36
C TYR A 80 0.83 12.08 9.32
N ARG A 81 1.27 12.09 8.05
CA ARG A 81 0.52 12.72 6.96
C ARG A 81 -0.86 12.08 6.80
N PHE A 82 -0.94 10.76 6.87
CA PHE A 82 -2.21 10.04 6.85
C PHE A 82 -3.17 10.50 7.96
N LYS A 83 -2.70 10.54 9.22
CA LYS A 83 -3.52 10.98 10.36
C LYS A 83 -4.00 12.43 10.20
N GLN A 84 -3.17 13.30 9.64
CA GLN A 84 -3.56 14.68 9.32
C GLN A 84 -4.65 14.73 8.24
N SER A 85 -4.55 13.90 7.20
CA SER A 85 -5.59 13.79 6.16
C SER A 85 -6.91 13.28 6.72
N VAL A 86 -6.88 12.29 7.62
CA VAL A 86 -8.11 11.79 8.30
C VAL A 86 -8.76 12.90 9.12
N ARG A 87 -7.99 13.65 9.91
CA ARG A 87 -8.50 14.76 10.74
C ARG A 87 -9.14 15.90 9.96
N LYS A 88 -8.69 16.17 8.73
CA LYS A 88 -9.28 17.21 7.87
C LYS A 88 -10.56 16.78 7.18
N ALA A 89 -10.85 15.48 7.14
CA ALA A 89 -11.99 14.91 6.44
C ALA A 89 -13.16 14.52 7.36
N GLY A 90 -12.97 14.64 8.69
CA GLY A 90 -14.01 14.49 9.71
C GLY A 90 -14.41 15.84 10.25
#